data_AF-A0A2N2YJI9-F1
#
_entry.id   AF-A0A2N2YJI9-F1
#
_cell.length_a   1.000
_cell.length_b   1.000
_cell.length_c   1.000
_cell.angle_alpha   90.00
_cell.angle_beta   90.00
_cell.angle_gamma   90.00
#
_symmetry.space_group_name_H-M   'P 1'
#
loop_
_entity.id
_entity.type
_entity.pdbx_description
1 polymer ?
#
loop_
_entity_poly.entity_id
_entity_poly.type
_entity_poly.pdbx_seq_one_letter_code
_entity_poly.pdbx_strand_id
1 'polypeptide(L)'
;TDVGLLSGKTEVFSRDTLHNAVRFGDLMVVKSLLMLGVDPNLTDSKGWTPLDYAKKRNKADIEKFLIENGAKTFVKELPDMYEGPHIRIFDSANVEVIHLKHDSLNHKSVLIQEKHSFEEFPMKVNGYLIDPKDFDFSNKTIPPKSSYLKASKIFVVGDIHGEFDRAYGLLKNNKIIDDKGNWNWGKGHLVFVGDIFDRGSKVTETLWWIFSLEKQAEKSGGKVHLLLGNHEPMIFKKDYRYVTDEYYSLCENLGLDYSELFNKNSVLGYWLRQKPVMIKINQFTFIHAGISPELLEMQLITDSINKFVWQYLNDVENEKNIKTRQYLLGNQGVLWYRGLIQDGSRKDVISHFTLNRLLAFYNTRAFIVGHTEVDSISAFFDKRVVDVNIPKRKKDIKEQGLMIKGDKLWIVYDFQKKRRFINYKVSCSRFKW
;
A
#
# COMPACT_ATOMS: atom_id res chain seq x y z
N THR A 1 26.26 3.68 50.56
CA THR A 1 26.59 4.07 49.18
C THR A 1 26.14 2.98 48.24
N ASP A 2 24.86 3.03 47.80
CA ASP A 2 24.40 2.33 46.59
C ASP A 2 22.99 2.79 46.16
N VAL A 3 22.76 4.11 46.12
CA VAL A 3 21.47 4.70 45.70
C VAL A 3 21.44 5.03 44.20
N GLY A 4 22.58 4.85 43.50
CA GLY A 4 22.73 5.21 42.08
C GLY A 4 22.35 4.12 41.07
N LEU A 5 22.27 2.85 41.47
CA LEU A 5 21.98 1.74 40.54
C LEU A 5 20.48 1.43 40.37
N LEU A 6 19.62 1.89 41.28
CA LEU A 6 18.16 1.65 41.23
C LEU A 6 17.40 2.72 40.43
N SER A 7 17.83 3.99 40.46
CA SER A 7 17.16 5.08 39.73
C SER A 7 17.21 4.89 38.21
N GLY A 8 18.34 4.42 37.68
CA GLY A 8 18.50 4.19 36.23
C GLY A 8 17.63 3.05 35.69
N LYS A 9 17.31 2.03 36.50
CA LYS A 9 16.40 0.94 36.08
C LYS A 9 14.95 1.39 36.09
N THR A 10 14.53 2.19 37.07
CA THR A 10 13.18 2.74 37.14
C THR A 10 12.91 3.76 36.02
N GLU A 11 13.91 4.57 35.67
CA GLU A 11 13.80 5.60 34.62
C GLU A 11 13.77 4.99 33.20
N VAL A 12 14.60 3.98 32.93
CA VAL A 12 14.55 3.21 31.68
C VAL A 12 13.23 2.44 31.55
N PHE A 13 12.75 1.85 32.64
CA PHE A 13 11.45 1.17 32.66
C PHE A 13 10.30 2.16 32.42
N SER A 14 10.28 3.33 33.06
CA SER A 14 9.23 4.35 32.85
C SER A 14 9.27 4.95 31.44
N ARG A 15 10.45 5.18 30.87
CA ARG A 15 10.63 5.69 29.50
C ARG A 15 10.00 4.76 28.47
N ASP A 16 10.42 3.49 28.46
CA ASP A 16 9.93 2.54 27.47
C ASP A 16 8.43 2.27 27.68
N THR A 17 7.95 2.37 28.92
CA THR A 17 6.53 2.21 29.26
C THR A 17 5.66 3.34 28.68
N LEU A 18 6.07 4.61 28.76
CA LEU A 18 5.28 5.73 28.21
C LEU A 18 5.19 5.67 26.69
N HIS A 19 6.32 5.45 26.01
CA HIS A 19 6.33 5.30 24.54
C HIS A 19 5.44 4.14 24.09
N ASN A 20 5.49 3.00 24.77
CA ASN A 20 4.66 1.85 24.46
C ASN A 20 3.17 2.12 24.72
N ALA A 21 2.83 2.76 25.84
CA ALA A 21 1.44 3.13 26.15
C ALA A 21 0.84 4.02 25.05
N VAL A 22 1.59 5.04 24.61
CA VAL A 22 1.17 5.88 23.48
C VAL A 22 1.07 5.08 22.18
N ARG A 23 2.08 4.27 21.87
CA ARG A 23 2.13 3.45 20.64
C ARG A 23 0.94 2.52 20.52
N PHE A 24 0.49 1.93 21.63
CA PHE A 24 -0.68 1.04 21.68
C PHE A 24 -2.00 1.79 21.85
N GLY A 25 -1.96 3.08 22.19
CA GLY A 25 -3.15 3.90 22.34
C GLY A 25 -3.84 3.77 23.70
N ASP A 26 -3.09 3.39 24.74
CA ASP A 26 -3.63 3.24 26.10
C ASP A 26 -3.61 4.57 26.85
N LEU A 27 -4.66 5.36 26.65
CA LEU A 27 -4.81 6.69 27.26
C LEU A 27 -4.79 6.63 28.80
N MET A 28 -5.31 5.55 29.40
CA MET A 28 -5.36 5.43 30.86
C MET A 28 -3.97 5.22 31.45
N VAL A 29 -3.16 4.38 30.81
CA VAL A 29 -1.75 4.20 31.20
C VAL A 29 -0.96 5.49 30.98
N VAL A 30 -1.16 6.18 29.84
CA VAL A 30 -0.51 7.49 29.58
C VAL A 30 -0.84 8.51 30.69
N LYS A 31 -2.12 8.64 31.05
CA LYS A 31 -2.58 9.52 32.16
C LYS A 31 -1.91 9.16 33.48
N SER A 32 -1.88 7.88 33.83
CA SER A 32 -1.31 7.40 35.09
C SER A 32 0.19 7.69 35.18
N LEU A 33 0.93 7.48 34.09
CA LEU A 33 2.37 7.74 34.04
C LEU A 33 2.69 9.24 34.21
N LEU A 34 1.94 10.11 33.53
CA LEU A 34 2.13 11.56 33.65
C LEU A 34 1.76 12.07 35.05
N MET A 35 0.71 11.51 35.68
CA MET A 35 0.38 11.80 37.08
C MET A 35 1.46 11.35 38.07
N LEU A 36 2.24 10.32 37.74
CA LEU A 36 3.40 9.87 38.52
C LEU A 36 4.66 10.71 38.27
N GLY A 37 4.57 11.77 37.46
CA GLY A 37 5.67 12.69 37.19
C GLY A 37 6.65 12.24 36.10
N VAL A 38 6.28 11.25 35.27
CA VAL A 38 7.08 10.88 34.10
C VAL A 38 7.12 12.04 33.11
N ASP A 39 8.32 12.46 32.69
CA ASP A 39 8.49 13.57 31.74
C ASP A 39 7.84 13.24 30.36
N PRO A 40 6.88 14.05 29.87
CA PRO A 40 6.26 13.85 28.56
C PRO A 40 7.21 14.03 27.37
N ASN A 41 8.41 14.59 27.59
CA ASN A 41 9.40 14.88 26.54
C ASN A 41 10.55 13.88 26.50
N LEU A 42 10.47 12.76 27.24
CA LEU A 42 11.46 11.70 27.17
C LEU A 42 11.66 11.24 25.73
N THR A 43 12.90 11.09 25.31
CA THR A 43 13.24 10.57 23.98
C THR A 43 13.70 9.13 24.07
N ASP A 44 13.29 8.31 23.11
CA ASP A 44 13.89 6.98 22.91
C ASP A 44 15.30 7.09 22.28
N SER A 45 15.96 5.96 22.03
CA SER A 45 17.30 5.93 21.43
C SER A 45 17.38 6.50 20.02
N LYS A 46 16.24 6.76 19.38
CA LYS A 46 16.12 7.38 18.05
C LYS A 46 15.68 8.84 18.13
N GLY A 47 15.59 9.41 19.34
CA GLY A 47 15.15 10.77 19.56
C GLY A 47 13.64 10.96 19.46
N TRP A 48 12.82 9.90 19.40
CA TRP A 48 11.36 10.00 19.33
C TRP A 48 10.77 10.27 20.71
N THR A 49 9.84 11.22 20.79
CA THR A 49 9.08 11.54 22.00
C THR A 49 7.73 10.81 22.01
N PRO A 50 7.06 10.70 23.16
CA PRO A 50 5.67 10.28 23.24
C PRO A 50 4.76 11.01 22.25
N LEU A 51 4.97 12.33 22.06
CA LEU A 51 4.17 13.11 21.13
C LEU A 51 4.39 12.69 19.65
N ASP A 52 5.63 12.39 19.25
CA ASP A 52 5.92 11.89 17.90
C ASP A 52 5.20 10.56 17.64
N TYR A 53 5.19 9.65 18.61
CA TYR A 53 4.45 8.39 18.50
C TYR A 53 2.94 8.62 18.43
N ALA A 54 2.39 9.55 19.20
CA ALA A 54 0.96 9.87 19.17
C ALA A 54 0.54 10.37 17.79
N LYS A 55 1.30 11.31 17.22
CA LYS A 55 1.07 11.85 15.87
C LYS A 55 1.21 10.80 14.79
N LYS A 56 2.34 10.06 14.75
CA LYS A 56 2.59 9.01 13.73
C LYS A 56 1.50 7.92 13.75
N ARG A 57 0.94 7.63 14.92
CA ARG A 57 -0.09 6.58 15.11
C ARG A 57 -1.53 7.12 15.02
N ASN A 58 -1.71 8.41 14.71
CA ASN A 58 -3.01 9.09 14.67
C ASN A 58 -3.83 8.88 15.95
N LYS A 59 -3.22 9.13 17.11
CA LYS A 59 -3.83 8.98 18.45
C LYS A 59 -4.27 10.33 18.99
N ALA A 60 -5.27 10.94 18.34
CA ALA A 60 -5.72 12.31 18.62
C ALA A 60 -5.97 12.61 20.11
N ASP A 61 -6.62 11.70 20.85
CA ASP A 61 -6.92 11.92 22.28
C ASP A 61 -5.65 11.95 23.15
N ILE A 62 -4.67 11.10 22.82
CA ILE A 62 -3.38 11.03 23.51
C ILE A 62 -2.50 12.21 23.09
N GLU A 63 -2.48 12.55 21.81
CA GLU A 63 -1.78 13.73 21.29
C GLU A 63 -2.24 15.00 22.02
N LYS A 64 -3.56 15.24 22.07
CA LYS A 64 -4.15 16.36 22.79
C LYS A 64 -3.73 16.36 24.26
N PHE A 65 -3.87 15.22 24.94
CA PHE A 65 -3.51 15.11 26.36
C PHE A 65 -2.02 15.36 26.61
N LEU A 66 -1.13 14.86 25.75
CA LEU A 66 0.31 15.10 25.83
C LEU A 66 0.64 16.59 25.66
N ILE A 67 0.04 17.26 24.67
CA ILE A 67 0.23 18.70 24.42
C ILE A 67 -0.25 19.52 25.63
N GLU A 68 -1.41 19.19 26.20
CA GLU A 68 -1.95 19.84 27.42
C GLU A 68 -1.00 19.69 28.62
N ASN A 69 -0.18 18.65 28.64
CA ASN A 69 0.84 18.40 29.67
C ASN A 69 2.25 18.86 29.25
N GLY A 70 2.38 19.71 28.22
CA GLY A 70 3.65 20.32 27.83
C GLY A 70 4.58 19.44 26.98
N ALA A 71 4.06 18.37 26.38
CA ALA A 71 4.83 17.55 25.43
C ALA A 71 5.16 18.34 24.16
N LYS A 72 6.34 18.07 23.60
CA LYS A 72 6.86 18.66 22.36
C LYS A 72 7.43 17.56 21.45
N THR A 73 7.51 17.87 20.16
CA THR A 73 8.30 17.10 19.20
C THR A 73 9.69 17.73 19.08
N PHE A 74 10.68 16.94 18.68
CA PHE A 74 12.05 17.39 18.44
C PHE A 74 12.50 17.05 17.03
N VAL A 75 13.37 17.88 16.46
CA VAL A 75 14.02 17.62 15.16
C VAL A 75 14.73 16.29 15.22
N LYS A 76 14.52 15.46 14.20
CA LYS A 76 15.16 14.13 14.12
C LYS A 76 16.40 14.21 13.25
N GLU A 77 17.43 13.50 13.69
CA GLU A 77 18.60 13.21 12.87
C GLU A 77 18.22 12.31 11.71
N LEU A 78 18.68 12.66 10.51
CA LEU A 78 18.38 11.97 9.27
C LEU A 78 19.66 11.77 8.46
N PRO A 79 19.77 10.68 7.68
CA PRO A 79 20.81 10.58 6.67
C PRO A 79 20.56 11.61 5.56
N ASP A 80 21.53 11.76 4.66
CA ASP A 80 21.27 12.48 3.41
C ASP A 80 20.09 11.84 2.68
N MET A 81 19.13 12.68 2.30
CA MET A 81 17.91 12.24 1.63
C MET A 81 17.58 13.16 0.48
N TYR A 82 17.01 12.58 -0.56
CA TYR A 82 16.39 13.29 -1.67
C TYR A 82 15.12 12.53 -2.06
N GLU A 83 13.97 13.16 -1.83
CA GLU A 83 12.65 12.56 -1.98
C GLU A 83 11.83 13.39 -2.97
N GLY A 84 11.10 12.71 -3.85
CA GLY A 84 10.31 13.31 -4.92
C GLY A 84 10.59 12.72 -6.31
N PRO A 85 10.04 13.33 -7.37
CA PRO A 85 9.24 14.55 -7.34
C PRO A 85 7.84 14.29 -6.81
N HIS A 86 7.28 15.21 -6.02
CA HIS A 86 5.84 15.28 -5.78
C HIS A 86 5.26 16.39 -6.65
N ILE A 87 4.47 16.00 -7.65
CA ILE A 87 3.96 16.94 -8.64
C ILE A 87 2.51 17.27 -8.28
N ARG A 88 2.24 18.54 -7.99
CA ARG A 88 0.90 19.08 -7.77
C ARG A 88 0.39 19.73 -9.03
N ILE A 89 -0.88 19.53 -9.34
CA ILE A 89 -1.59 20.13 -10.45
C ILE A 89 -2.60 21.12 -9.88
N PHE A 90 -2.52 22.36 -10.32
CA PHE A 90 -3.47 23.41 -9.91
C PHE A 90 -4.63 23.52 -10.90
N ASP A 91 -4.32 23.40 -12.18
CA ASP A 91 -5.27 23.47 -13.27
C ASP A 91 -4.69 22.76 -14.52
N SER A 92 -5.38 22.86 -15.65
CA SER A 92 -4.96 22.23 -16.90
C SER A 92 -3.66 22.78 -17.49
N ALA A 93 -3.16 23.92 -16.99
CA ALA A 93 -1.99 24.66 -17.48
C ALA A 93 -0.86 24.74 -16.44
N ASN A 94 -1.09 24.54 -15.14
CA ASN A 94 -0.09 24.87 -14.11
C ASN A 94 0.19 23.70 -13.16
N VAL A 95 1.49 23.43 -12.94
CA VAL A 95 1.98 22.46 -11.96
C VAL A 95 3.06 23.03 -11.06
N GLU A 96 3.19 22.41 -9.89
CA GLU A 96 4.30 22.60 -8.96
C GLU A 96 5.02 21.27 -8.76
N VAL A 97 6.33 21.27 -8.95
CA VAL A 97 7.23 20.14 -8.69
C VAL A 97 7.90 20.37 -7.35
N ILE A 98 7.76 19.42 -6.45
CA ILE A 98 8.29 19.50 -5.09
C ILE A 98 9.32 18.38 -4.88
N HIS A 99 10.48 18.75 -4.35
CA HIS A 99 11.46 17.80 -3.82
C HIS A 99 11.75 18.14 -2.35
N LEU A 100 11.93 17.10 -1.54
CA LEU A 100 12.33 17.21 -0.15
C LEU A 100 13.79 16.76 -0.08
N LYS A 101 14.66 17.55 0.54
CA LYS A 101 16.07 17.22 0.70
C LYS A 101 16.49 17.36 2.15
N HIS A 102 17.26 16.41 2.67
CA HIS A 102 17.99 16.55 3.92
C HIS A 102 19.49 16.52 3.66
N ASP A 103 20.19 17.47 4.27
CA ASP A 103 21.65 17.53 4.34
C ASP A 103 22.06 17.22 5.78
N SER A 104 22.61 16.02 5.97
CA SER A 104 23.00 15.50 7.28
C SER A 104 24.22 16.22 7.87
N LEU A 105 25.08 16.81 7.03
CA LEU A 105 26.25 17.57 7.51
C LEU A 105 25.84 18.90 8.14
N ASN A 106 24.79 19.52 7.62
CA ASN A 106 24.27 20.80 8.09
C ASN A 106 23.03 20.66 8.97
N HIS A 107 22.59 19.43 9.27
CA HIS A 107 21.35 19.10 9.98
C HIS A 107 20.14 19.87 9.45
N LYS A 108 20.05 20.02 8.12
CA LYS A 108 19.08 20.93 7.49
C LYS A 108 18.23 20.19 6.47
N SER A 109 16.92 20.20 6.72
CA SER A 109 15.92 19.83 5.70
C SER A 109 15.50 21.07 4.92
N VAL A 110 15.32 20.92 3.60
CA VAL A 110 14.78 21.98 2.72
C VAL A 110 13.70 21.42 1.79
N LEU A 111 12.71 22.26 1.53
CA LEU A 111 11.68 22.04 0.51
C LEU A 111 12.09 22.82 -0.75
N ILE A 112 12.24 22.12 -1.87
CA ILE A 112 12.56 22.71 -3.17
C ILE A 112 11.27 22.70 -3.99
N GLN A 113 10.78 23.88 -4.39
CA GLN A 113 9.53 24.02 -5.14
C GLN A 113 9.77 24.77 -6.44
N GLU A 114 9.33 24.19 -7.54
CA GLU A 114 9.44 24.75 -8.88
C GLU A 114 8.05 24.79 -9.52
N LYS A 115 7.63 25.95 -10.02
CA LYS A 115 6.36 26.10 -10.72
C LYS A 115 6.61 26.10 -12.22
N HIS A 116 5.78 25.36 -12.93
CA HIS A 116 5.83 25.29 -14.39
C HIS A 116 4.43 25.53 -14.94
N SER A 117 4.39 26.27 -16.05
CA SER A 117 3.20 26.42 -16.88
C SER A 117 3.39 25.61 -18.15
N PHE A 118 2.28 25.04 -18.61
CA PHE A 118 2.24 24.17 -19.76
C PHE A 118 1.93 24.96 -21.03
N GLU A 119 2.75 24.77 -22.06
CA GLU A 119 2.52 25.35 -23.39
C GLU A 119 1.97 24.30 -24.37
N GLU A 120 2.41 23.04 -24.25
CA GLU A 120 1.99 21.91 -25.09
C GLU A 120 1.87 20.60 -24.27
N PHE A 121 1.07 19.64 -24.77
CA PHE A 121 0.74 18.38 -24.08
C PHE A 121 0.82 17.14 -24.98
N PRO A 122 1.24 15.97 -24.44
CA PRO A 122 1.73 15.72 -23.09
C PRO A 122 3.17 16.22 -22.86
N MET A 123 3.49 16.66 -21.64
CA MET A 123 4.81 17.20 -21.29
C MET A 123 5.61 16.22 -20.43
N LYS A 124 6.95 16.29 -20.53
CA LYS A 124 7.88 15.59 -19.65
C LYS A 124 8.26 16.46 -18.46
N VAL A 125 7.73 16.18 -17.27
CA VAL A 125 8.07 16.85 -16.01
C VAL A 125 8.92 15.91 -15.15
N ASN A 126 10.13 16.33 -14.81
CA ASN A 126 11.13 15.52 -14.10
C ASN A 126 11.27 14.07 -14.62
N GLY A 127 11.23 13.90 -15.95
CA GLY A 127 11.31 12.58 -16.57
C GLY A 127 9.98 11.92 -16.95
N TYR A 128 8.86 12.37 -16.38
CA TYR A 128 7.56 11.69 -16.47
C TYR A 128 6.61 12.39 -17.43
N LEU A 129 5.90 11.61 -18.26
CA LEU A 129 4.90 12.14 -19.19
C LEU A 129 3.59 12.43 -18.44
N ILE A 130 3.22 13.71 -18.39
CA ILE A 130 1.99 14.21 -17.77
C ILE A 130 1.10 14.80 -18.86
N ASP A 131 -0.16 14.38 -18.89
CA ASP A 131 -1.19 14.91 -19.77
C ASP A 131 -2.35 15.41 -18.89
N PRO A 132 -2.78 16.68 -18.97
CA PRO A 132 -3.96 17.17 -18.28
C PRO A 132 -5.21 16.34 -18.54
N LYS A 133 -5.31 15.66 -19.70
CA LYS A 133 -6.44 14.77 -20.02
C LYS A 133 -6.52 13.54 -19.10
N ASP A 134 -5.45 13.18 -18.42
CA ASP A 134 -5.46 12.11 -17.42
C ASP A 134 -6.13 12.56 -16.10
N PHE A 135 -6.44 13.85 -15.98
CA PHE A 135 -7.02 14.45 -14.79
C PHE A 135 -8.37 15.08 -15.13
N ASP A 136 -9.38 14.71 -14.35
CA ASP A 136 -10.69 15.33 -14.47
C ASP A 136 -10.81 16.57 -13.58
N PHE A 137 -10.66 17.74 -14.21
CA PHE A 137 -10.88 19.04 -13.56
C PHE A 137 -12.36 19.42 -13.43
N SER A 138 -13.27 18.66 -14.04
CA SER A 138 -14.71 18.94 -14.03
C SER A 138 -15.46 18.29 -12.85
N ASN A 139 -14.75 17.56 -11.99
CA ASN A 139 -15.30 16.75 -10.88
C ASN A 139 -16.33 15.68 -11.30
N LYS A 140 -16.42 15.35 -12.61
CA LYS A 140 -17.25 14.26 -13.17
C LYS A 140 -16.45 12.96 -13.18
N THR A 141 -16.18 12.43 -12.02
CA THR A 141 -15.30 11.28 -11.89
C THR A 141 -16.04 9.95 -12.07
N ILE A 142 -15.41 9.02 -12.79
CA ILE A 142 -15.97 7.71 -13.13
C ILE A 142 -15.28 6.64 -12.27
N PRO A 143 -16.02 5.74 -11.59
CA PRO A 143 -15.42 4.64 -10.85
C PRO A 143 -14.49 3.76 -11.70
N PRO A 144 -13.46 3.14 -11.10
CA PRO A 144 -12.49 2.35 -11.85
C PRO A 144 -13.13 1.15 -12.54
N LYS A 145 -12.67 0.88 -13.77
CA LYS A 145 -13.04 -0.33 -14.50
C LYS A 145 -12.53 -1.57 -13.77
N SER A 146 -13.43 -2.52 -13.53
CA SER A 146 -13.17 -3.70 -12.71
C SER A 146 -12.98 -5.01 -13.50
N SER A 147 -13.32 -5.04 -14.78
CA SER A 147 -13.39 -6.28 -15.57
C SER A 147 -12.65 -6.17 -16.90
N TYR A 148 -11.81 -7.17 -17.16
CA TYR A 148 -10.96 -7.28 -18.34
C TYR A 148 -11.02 -8.70 -18.90
N LEU A 149 -11.06 -8.82 -20.23
CA LEU A 149 -11.13 -10.10 -20.93
C LEU A 149 -10.01 -10.21 -21.97
N LYS A 150 -9.75 -11.44 -22.42
CA LYS A 150 -8.83 -11.77 -23.52
C LYS A 150 -7.36 -11.43 -23.23
N ALA A 151 -6.96 -11.38 -21.97
CA ALA A 151 -5.54 -11.30 -21.60
C ALA A 151 -4.87 -12.66 -21.87
N SER A 152 -3.97 -12.74 -22.86
CA SER A 152 -3.30 -13.99 -23.22
C SER A 152 -2.20 -14.41 -22.23
N LYS A 153 -1.63 -13.42 -21.52
CA LYS A 153 -0.62 -13.61 -20.49
C LYS A 153 -0.75 -12.53 -19.41
N ILE A 154 -0.65 -12.92 -18.15
CA ILE A 154 -0.72 -12.04 -16.98
C ILE A 154 0.52 -12.31 -16.12
N PHE A 155 1.16 -11.26 -15.62
CA PHE A 155 2.18 -11.35 -14.58
C PHE A 155 1.68 -10.65 -13.33
N VAL A 156 1.91 -11.23 -12.16
CA VAL A 156 1.40 -10.72 -10.88
C VAL A 156 2.55 -10.56 -9.90
N VAL A 157 2.57 -9.42 -9.22
CA VAL A 157 3.50 -9.08 -8.15
C VAL A 157 2.67 -8.75 -6.91
N GLY A 158 3.02 -9.38 -5.78
CA GLY A 158 2.45 -9.05 -4.47
C GLY A 158 3.01 -7.74 -3.91
N ASP A 159 2.81 -7.54 -2.61
CA ASP A 159 3.15 -6.32 -1.87
C ASP A 159 4.62 -5.89 -2.12
N ILE A 160 4.83 -4.60 -2.38
CA ILE A 160 6.16 -4.04 -2.63
C ILE A 160 6.73 -3.35 -1.40
N HIS A 161 5.93 -2.57 -0.68
CA HIS A 161 6.35 -1.85 0.53
C HIS A 161 7.67 -1.07 0.34
N GLY A 162 7.76 -0.25 -0.70
CA GLY A 162 8.97 0.54 -1.00
C GLY A 162 10.23 -0.27 -1.33
N GLU A 163 10.18 -1.61 -1.45
CA GLU A 163 11.31 -2.47 -1.84
C GLU A 163 11.47 -2.53 -3.37
N PHE A 164 11.65 -1.35 -4.00
CA PHE A 164 11.66 -1.15 -5.44
C PHE A 164 12.61 -2.10 -6.18
N ASP A 165 13.86 -2.21 -5.74
CA ASP A 165 14.92 -2.90 -6.48
C ASP A 165 14.61 -4.38 -6.71
N ARG A 166 13.92 -5.02 -5.76
CA ARG A 166 13.50 -6.43 -5.87
C ARG A 166 12.39 -6.61 -6.88
N ALA A 167 11.37 -5.76 -6.86
CA ALA A 167 10.30 -5.78 -7.84
C ALA A 167 10.83 -5.46 -9.24
N TYR A 168 11.73 -4.49 -9.36
CA TYR A 168 12.41 -4.13 -10.60
C TYR A 168 13.21 -5.31 -11.17
N GLY A 169 14.05 -5.95 -10.34
CA GLY A 169 14.83 -7.13 -10.72
C GLY A 169 13.93 -8.26 -11.24
N LEU A 170 12.88 -8.60 -10.49
CA LEU A 170 11.93 -9.65 -10.85
C LEU A 170 11.32 -9.41 -12.23
N LEU A 171 10.83 -8.19 -12.50
CA LEU A 171 10.20 -7.86 -13.77
C LEU A 171 11.23 -7.83 -14.92
N LYS A 172 12.43 -7.28 -14.66
CA LYS A 172 13.50 -7.19 -15.65
C LYS A 172 13.97 -8.58 -16.08
N ASN A 173 14.30 -9.43 -15.12
CA ASN A 173 14.84 -10.76 -15.40
C ASN A 173 13.81 -11.70 -16.04
N ASN A 174 12.51 -11.42 -15.86
CA ASN A 174 11.43 -12.12 -16.54
C ASN A 174 10.98 -11.47 -17.86
N LYS A 175 11.66 -10.39 -18.28
CA LYS A 175 11.40 -9.65 -19.53
C LYS A 175 10.00 -9.05 -19.60
N ILE A 176 9.43 -8.67 -18.45
CA ILE A 176 8.22 -7.83 -18.39
C ILE A 176 8.61 -6.38 -18.70
N ILE A 177 9.79 -5.98 -18.23
CA ILE A 177 10.43 -4.70 -18.56
C ILE A 177 11.78 -4.94 -19.27
N ASP A 178 12.28 -3.93 -19.97
CA ASP A 178 13.62 -3.93 -20.57
C ASP A 178 14.72 -3.53 -19.55
N ASP A 179 15.97 -3.45 -20.00
CA ASP A 179 17.11 -3.08 -19.14
C ASP A 179 17.03 -1.66 -18.56
N LYS A 180 16.23 -0.79 -19.19
CA LYS A 180 16.00 0.61 -18.81
C LYS A 180 14.72 0.78 -17.98
N GLY A 181 14.03 -0.32 -17.66
CA GLY A 181 12.82 -0.31 -16.85
C GLY A 181 11.54 0.00 -17.61
N ASN A 182 11.59 0.04 -18.95
CA ASN A 182 10.42 0.32 -19.79
C ASN A 182 9.62 -0.96 -20.07
N TRP A 183 8.33 -0.80 -20.36
CA TRP A 183 7.43 -1.88 -20.74
C TRP A 183 7.97 -2.70 -21.91
N ASN A 184 8.11 -4.00 -21.70
CA ASN A 184 8.57 -4.97 -22.68
C ASN A 184 7.64 -6.19 -22.76
N TRP A 185 6.37 -6.00 -22.39
CA TRP A 185 5.43 -7.11 -22.23
C TRP A 185 4.34 -7.18 -23.30
N GLY A 186 4.43 -6.36 -24.35
CA GLY A 186 3.50 -6.34 -25.49
C GLY A 186 2.07 -6.15 -25.03
N LYS A 187 1.14 -7.00 -25.51
CA LYS A 187 -0.28 -7.00 -25.11
C LYS A 187 -0.57 -7.73 -23.79
N GLY A 188 0.47 -8.04 -23.00
CA GLY A 188 0.31 -8.71 -21.72
C GLY A 188 -0.29 -7.81 -20.64
N HIS A 189 -0.79 -8.41 -19.57
CA HIS A 189 -1.24 -7.69 -18.38
C HIS A 189 -0.21 -7.87 -17.25
N LEU A 190 0.08 -6.80 -16.52
CA LEU A 190 0.86 -6.81 -15.28
C LEU A 190 -0.06 -6.37 -14.13
N VAL A 191 -0.07 -7.09 -13.02
CA VAL A 191 -0.92 -6.79 -11.86
C VAL A 191 -0.05 -6.62 -10.62
N PHE A 192 -0.15 -5.48 -9.97
CA PHE A 192 0.38 -5.22 -8.63
C PHE A 192 -0.78 -5.33 -7.64
N VAL A 193 -0.67 -6.22 -6.66
CA VAL A 193 -1.76 -6.58 -5.73
C VAL A 193 -1.73 -5.70 -4.47
N GLY A 194 -1.59 -4.38 -4.64
CA GLY A 194 -1.60 -3.42 -3.53
C GLY A 194 -0.29 -3.28 -2.76
N ASP A 195 -0.34 -2.45 -1.71
CA ASP A 195 0.72 -2.25 -0.72
C ASP A 195 2.07 -1.86 -1.35
N ILE A 196 2.05 -0.72 -2.04
CA ILE A 196 3.25 -0.03 -2.53
C ILE A 196 3.88 0.81 -1.42
N PHE A 197 3.06 1.45 -0.59
CA PHE A 197 3.48 2.30 0.51
C PHE A 197 4.13 1.53 1.67
N ASP A 198 4.79 2.29 2.53
CA ASP A 198 5.31 1.92 3.84
C ASP A 198 6.49 0.94 3.85
N ARG A 199 7.14 0.85 5.02
CA ARG A 199 8.26 -0.03 5.40
C ARG A 199 9.58 0.20 4.66
N GLY A 200 9.56 0.30 3.33
CA GLY A 200 10.75 0.56 2.51
C GLY A 200 10.94 2.03 2.17
N SER A 201 12.08 2.34 1.54
CA SER A 201 12.56 3.71 1.33
C SER A 201 12.52 4.18 -0.14
N LYS A 202 11.84 3.45 -1.03
CA LYS A 202 11.72 3.81 -2.46
C LYS A 202 10.26 3.81 -2.93
N VAL A 203 9.37 4.39 -2.13
CA VAL A 203 7.93 4.39 -2.39
C VAL A 203 7.61 5.28 -3.60
N THR A 204 8.14 6.50 -3.62
CA THR A 204 7.87 7.48 -4.68
C THR A 204 8.43 7.03 -6.03
N GLU A 205 9.62 6.43 -6.05
CA GLU A 205 10.21 5.84 -7.25
C GLU A 205 9.36 4.68 -7.77
N THR A 206 8.86 3.83 -6.87
CA THR A 206 7.97 2.72 -7.25
C THR A 206 6.68 3.24 -7.87
N LEU A 207 6.04 4.25 -7.27
CA LEU A 207 4.78 4.82 -7.76
C LEU A 207 4.96 5.47 -9.13
N TRP A 208 6.00 6.29 -9.32
CA TRP A 208 6.31 6.90 -10.60
C TRP A 208 6.64 5.89 -11.69
N TRP A 209 7.38 4.83 -11.32
CA TRP A 209 7.69 3.75 -12.25
C TRP A 209 6.43 3.00 -12.70
N ILE A 210 5.53 2.64 -11.78
CA ILE A 210 4.25 2.01 -12.12
C ILE A 210 3.37 2.94 -12.96
N PHE A 211 3.29 4.23 -12.60
CA PHE A 211 2.58 5.26 -13.37
C PHE A 211 3.08 5.34 -14.81
N SER A 212 4.40 5.37 -15.01
CA SER A 212 5.02 5.37 -16.33
C SER A 212 4.75 4.08 -17.11
N LEU A 213 4.90 2.92 -16.45
CA LEU A 213 4.65 1.61 -17.07
C LEU A 213 3.20 1.45 -17.54
N GLU A 214 2.22 1.98 -16.81
CA GLU A 214 0.81 1.94 -17.20
C GLU A 214 0.60 2.59 -18.57
N LYS A 215 1.13 3.80 -18.77
CA LYS A 215 1.06 4.52 -20.04
C LYS A 215 1.77 3.78 -21.17
N GLN A 216 2.95 3.21 -20.89
CA GLN A 216 3.72 2.47 -21.89
C GLN A 216 3.03 1.16 -22.30
N ALA A 217 2.40 0.47 -21.34
CA ALA A 217 1.63 -0.73 -21.60
C ALA A 217 0.42 -0.43 -22.49
N GLU A 218 -0.31 0.65 -22.21
CA GLU A 218 -1.47 1.05 -23.01
C GLU A 218 -1.11 1.37 -24.46
N LYS A 219 -0.01 2.11 -24.69
CA LYS A 219 0.53 2.36 -26.04
C LYS A 219 0.88 1.06 -26.79
N SER A 220 1.22 0.00 -26.07
CA SER A 220 1.56 -1.32 -26.63
C SER A 220 0.36 -2.27 -26.73
N GLY A 221 -0.85 -1.81 -26.37
CA GLY A 221 -2.07 -2.63 -26.29
C GLY A 221 -2.06 -3.64 -25.13
N GLY A 222 -1.16 -3.48 -24.16
CA GLY A 222 -1.14 -4.18 -22.88
C GLY A 222 -1.77 -3.36 -21.77
N LYS A 223 -1.65 -3.84 -20.53
CA LYS A 223 -2.15 -3.11 -19.34
C LYS A 223 -1.28 -3.35 -18.10
N VAL A 224 -1.12 -2.31 -17.30
CA VAL A 224 -0.70 -2.41 -15.90
C VAL A 224 -1.93 -2.16 -15.03
N HIS A 225 -2.13 -3.01 -14.03
CA HIS A 225 -3.20 -2.90 -13.06
C HIS A 225 -2.55 -2.74 -11.69
N LEU A 226 -2.60 -1.54 -11.13
CA LEU A 226 -2.33 -1.34 -9.71
C LEU A 226 -3.65 -1.48 -8.95
N LEU A 227 -3.72 -2.44 -8.04
CA LEU A 227 -4.78 -2.50 -7.04
C LEU A 227 -4.36 -1.69 -5.81
N LEU A 228 -5.34 -1.20 -5.06
CA LEU A 228 -5.09 -0.65 -3.73
C LEU A 228 -5.03 -1.78 -2.70
N GLY A 229 -4.01 -1.74 -1.85
CA GLY A 229 -3.92 -2.52 -0.62
C GLY A 229 -4.35 -1.70 0.59
N ASN A 230 -4.15 -2.23 1.80
CA ASN A 230 -4.57 -1.50 2.99
C ASN A 230 -3.67 -0.30 3.29
N HIS A 231 -2.42 -0.32 2.85
CA HIS A 231 -1.47 0.74 3.12
C HIS A 231 -1.81 2.04 2.35
N GLU A 232 -2.36 1.96 1.12
CA GLU A 232 -2.75 3.16 0.36
C GLU A 232 -3.83 4.01 1.11
N PRO A 233 -5.00 3.46 1.52
CA PRO A 233 -5.96 4.21 2.32
C PRO A 233 -5.43 4.66 3.69
N MET A 234 -4.54 3.89 4.31
CA MET A 234 -3.91 4.30 5.59
C MET A 234 -3.17 5.62 5.45
N ILE A 235 -2.36 5.78 4.40
CA ILE A 235 -1.65 7.03 4.12
C ILE A 235 -2.64 8.19 3.92
N PHE A 236 -3.70 7.98 3.13
CA PHE A 236 -4.72 9.01 2.92
C PHE A 236 -5.52 9.38 4.17
N LYS A 237 -5.50 8.53 5.20
CA LYS A 237 -6.16 8.75 6.51
C LYS A 237 -5.17 9.06 7.63
N LYS A 238 -3.95 9.44 7.25
CA LYS A 238 -2.90 9.87 8.16
C LYS A 238 -2.49 8.80 9.19
N ASP A 239 -2.66 7.53 8.85
CA ASP A 239 -2.14 6.43 9.65
C ASP A 239 -0.74 6.05 9.17
N TYR A 240 0.28 6.67 9.77
CA TYR A 240 1.69 6.51 9.36
C TYR A 240 2.44 5.45 10.15
N ARG A 241 1.73 4.54 10.81
CA ARG A 241 2.33 3.57 11.73
C ARG A 241 3.39 2.66 11.10
N TYR A 242 3.39 2.54 9.77
CA TYR A 242 4.34 1.76 8.98
C TYR A 242 5.20 2.61 8.04
N VAL A 243 5.00 3.93 7.96
CA VAL A 243 5.91 4.83 7.27
C VAL A 243 7.27 4.74 7.95
N THR A 244 8.34 4.72 7.17
CA THR A 244 9.70 4.69 7.70
C THR A 244 9.95 5.90 8.61
N ASP A 245 10.87 5.74 9.56
CA ASP A 245 11.19 6.85 10.46
C ASP A 245 11.79 8.00 9.66
N GLU A 246 12.54 7.69 8.60
CA GLU A 246 13.18 8.63 7.68
C GLU A 246 12.17 9.50 6.93
N TYR A 247 11.20 8.89 6.24
CA TYR A 247 10.19 9.68 5.50
C TYR A 247 9.33 10.53 6.43
N TYR A 248 8.90 9.96 7.56
CA TYR A 248 8.09 10.69 8.52
C TYR A 248 8.85 11.89 9.10
N SER A 249 10.10 11.67 9.51
CA SER A 249 10.94 12.70 10.10
C SER A 249 11.34 13.78 9.09
N LEU A 250 11.57 13.42 7.82
CA LEU A 250 11.84 14.39 6.76
C LEU A 250 10.67 15.36 6.60
N CYS A 251 9.44 14.84 6.61
CA CYS A 251 8.22 15.64 6.56
C CYS A 251 8.04 16.50 7.82
N GLU A 252 8.19 15.93 9.03
CA GLU A 252 8.08 16.70 10.28
C GLU A 252 9.12 17.83 10.36
N ASN A 253 10.38 17.59 9.96
CA ASN A 253 11.44 18.60 9.91
C ASN A 253 11.10 19.75 8.95
N LEU A 254 10.20 19.53 7.98
CA LEU A 254 9.73 20.52 7.01
C LEU A 254 8.36 21.12 7.38
N GLY A 255 7.75 20.69 8.49
CA GLY A 255 6.38 21.08 8.85
C GLY A 255 5.33 20.58 7.86
N LEU A 256 5.62 19.48 7.15
CA LEU A 256 4.72 18.86 6.18
C LEU A 256 4.06 17.62 6.76
N ASP A 257 2.81 17.40 6.39
CA ASP A 257 2.14 16.13 6.63
C ASP A 257 2.42 15.18 5.45
N TYR A 258 2.90 13.96 5.72
CA TYR A 258 3.30 13.00 4.68
C TYR A 258 2.17 12.69 3.67
N SER A 259 0.90 12.75 4.10
CA SER A 259 -0.24 12.51 3.19
C SER A 259 -0.44 13.64 2.18
N GLU A 260 0.07 14.85 2.45
CA GLU A 260 -0.02 15.99 1.53
C GLU A 260 0.84 15.82 0.28
N LEU A 261 1.85 14.96 0.34
CA LEU A 261 2.67 14.57 -0.82
C LEU A 261 1.87 13.73 -1.83
N PHE A 262 0.77 13.09 -1.37
CA PHE A 262 -0.10 12.20 -2.15
C PHE A 262 -1.58 12.61 -2.04
N ASN A 263 -1.86 13.90 -1.91
CA ASN A 263 -3.23 14.42 -1.87
C ASN A 263 -3.91 14.37 -3.26
N LYS A 264 -5.21 14.68 -3.31
CA LYS A 264 -6.00 14.60 -4.56
C LYS A 264 -5.58 15.58 -5.67
N ASN A 265 -4.80 16.61 -5.34
CA ASN A 265 -4.26 17.57 -6.29
C ASN A 265 -2.85 17.19 -6.75
N SER A 266 -2.22 16.19 -6.14
CA SER A 266 -0.97 15.62 -6.64
C SER A 266 -1.25 14.62 -7.77
N VAL A 267 -0.34 14.52 -8.74
CA VAL A 267 -0.42 13.57 -9.85
C VAL A 267 -0.61 12.14 -9.33
N LEU A 268 0.29 11.70 -8.44
CA LEU A 268 0.26 10.35 -7.90
C LEU A 268 -0.94 10.14 -6.98
N GLY A 269 -1.28 11.12 -6.15
CA GLY A 269 -2.43 11.01 -5.25
C GLY A 269 -3.77 11.00 -5.98
N TYR A 270 -3.93 11.76 -7.05
CA TYR A 270 -5.10 11.67 -7.93
C TYR A 270 -5.15 10.31 -8.61
N TRP A 271 -4.04 9.89 -9.24
CA TRP A 271 -3.92 8.63 -9.97
C TRP A 271 -4.24 7.41 -9.09
N LEU A 272 -3.71 7.37 -7.86
CA LEU A 272 -3.96 6.31 -6.88
C LEU A 272 -5.45 6.23 -6.50
N ARG A 273 -6.11 7.38 -6.33
CA ARG A 273 -7.55 7.43 -6.01
C ARG A 273 -8.44 6.90 -7.13
N GLN A 274 -7.91 6.74 -8.34
CA GLN A 274 -8.61 6.11 -9.46
C GLN A 274 -8.34 4.60 -9.57
N LYS A 275 -7.63 3.98 -8.61
CA LYS A 275 -7.31 2.55 -8.67
C LYS A 275 -8.38 1.69 -8.01
N PRO A 276 -8.71 0.52 -8.59
CA PRO A 276 -9.64 -0.42 -7.98
C PRO A 276 -9.01 -1.15 -6.80
N VAL A 277 -9.83 -1.63 -5.87
CA VAL A 277 -9.42 -2.57 -4.81
C VAL A 277 -9.52 -4.03 -5.29
N MET A 278 -10.31 -4.28 -6.33
CA MET A 278 -10.63 -5.62 -6.82
C MET A 278 -10.88 -5.60 -8.32
N ILE A 279 -10.27 -6.52 -9.07
CA ILE A 279 -10.52 -6.67 -10.51
C ILE A 279 -10.70 -8.13 -10.91
N LYS A 280 -11.32 -8.34 -12.06
CA LYS A 280 -11.41 -9.62 -12.74
C LYS A 280 -10.70 -9.56 -14.08
N ILE A 281 -9.78 -10.49 -14.32
CA ILE A 281 -9.13 -10.67 -15.62
C ILE A 281 -9.39 -12.10 -16.07
N ASN A 282 -10.12 -12.25 -17.17
CA ASN A 282 -10.64 -13.54 -17.64
C ASN A 282 -11.43 -14.26 -16.52
N GLN A 283 -10.97 -15.44 -16.09
CA GLN A 283 -11.55 -16.26 -15.05
C GLN A 283 -10.88 -16.08 -13.67
N PHE A 284 -10.00 -15.10 -13.49
CA PHE A 284 -9.29 -14.87 -12.23
C PHE A 284 -9.71 -13.55 -11.59
N THR A 285 -9.86 -13.55 -10.28
CA THR A 285 -10.15 -12.35 -9.50
C THR A 285 -8.92 -11.98 -8.69
N PHE A 286 -8.52 -10.72 -8.75
CA PHE A 286 -7.36 -10.16 -8.06
C PHE A 286 -7.85 -9.18 -7.01
N ILE A 287 -7.34 -9.30 -5.80
CA ILE A 287 -7.72 -8.49 -4.64
C ILE A 287 -6.57 -8.47 -3.65
N HIS A 288 -6.37 -7.37 -2.91
CA HIS A 288 -5.21 -7.26 -2.03
C HIS A 288 -5.18 -8.33 -0.93
N ALA A 289 -6.24 -8.47 -0.12
CA ALA A 289 -6.23 -9.45 0.98
C ALA A 289 -7.15 -10.64 0.74
N GLY A 290 -8.45 -10.40 0.54
CA GLY A 290 -9.42 -11.48 0.37
C GLY A 290 -10.86 -11.02 0.45
N ILE A 291 -11.80 -11.96 0.42
CA ILE A 291 -13.25 -11.67 0.50
C ILE A 291 -13.82 -12.48 1.65
N SER A 292 -14.43 -11.80 2.61
CA SER A 292 -15.08 -12.44 3.74
C SER A 292 -16.49 -12.95 3.37
N PRO A 293 -17.02 -13.96 4.10
CA PRO A 293 -18.37 -14.49 3.87
C PRO A 293 -19.47 -13.43 4.02
N GLU A 294 -19.28 -12.43 4.86
CA GLU A 294 -20.25 -11.36 5.09
C GLU A 294 -20.44 -10.47 3.85
N LEU A 295 -19.43 -10.31 2.99
CA LEU A 295 -19.60 -9.59 1.72
C LEU A 295 -20.57 -10.31 0.78
N LEU A 296 -20.61 -11.65 0.84
CA LEU A 296 -21.59 -12.46 0.14
C LEU A 296 -22.99 -12.25 0.72
N GLU A 297 -23.11 -12.15 2.05
CA GLU A 297 -24.39 -11.85 2.72
C GLU A 297 -24.91 -10.46 2.36
N MET A 298 -24.01 -9.48 2.25
CA MET A 298 -24.31 -8.12 1.76
C MET A 298 -24.54 -8.06 0.23
N GLN A 299 -24.35 -9.17 -0.50
CA GLN A 299 -24.47 -9.27 -1.96
C GLN A 299 -23.63 -8.23 -2.72
N LEU A 300 -22.44 -7.90 -2.21
CA LEU A 300 -21.58 -6.88 -2.81
C LEU A 300 -20.80 -7.43 -4.00
N ILE A 301 -21.20 -7.02 -5.20
CA ILE A 301 -20.46 -7.30 -6.44
C ILE A 301 -19.23 -6.40 -6.58
N THR A 302 -18.27 -6.82 -7.41
CA THR A 302 -16.99 -6.13 -7.64
C THR A 302 -17.13 -4.64 -7.96
N ASP A 303 -18.07 -4.27 -8.83
CA ASP A 303 -18.29 -2.86 -9.21
C ASP A 303 -18.75 -2.01 -8.04
N SER A 304 -19.66 -2.53 -7.22
CA SER A 304 -20.14 -1.84 -6.01
C SER A 304 -19.04 -1.66 -4.99
N ILE A 305 -18.21 -2.70 -4.76
CA ILE A 305 -17.06 -2.64 -3.85
C ILE A 305 -16.10 -1.54 -4.29
N ASN A 306 -15.66 -1.58 -5.55
CA ASN A 306 -14.76 -0.57 -6.10
C ASN A 306 -15.37 0.83 -6.01
N LYS A 307 -16.65 0.98 -6.37
CA LYS A 307 -17.34 2.27 -6.31
C LYS A 307 -17.39 2.84 -4.89
N PHE A 308 -17.72 2.04 -3.87
CA PHE A 308 -17.80 2.53 -2.49
C PHE A 308 -16.45 2.98 -1.96
N VAL A 309 -15.39 2.21 -2.19
CA VAL A 309 -14.03 2.63 -1.78
C VAL A 309 -13.60 3.87 -2.56
N TRP A 310 -13.80 3.86 -3.88
CA TRP A 310 -13.46 5.00 -4.74
C TRP A 310 -14.19 6.29 -4.32
N GLN A 311 -15.49 6.22 -4.01
CA GLN A 311 -16.26 7.37 -3.53
C GLN A 311 -15.69 7.94 -2.24
N TYR A 312 -15.31 7.08 -1.30
CA TYR A 312 -14.71 7.50 -0.05
C TYR A 312 -13.34 8.15 -0.23
N LEU A 313 -12.50 7.62 -1.11
CA LEU A 313 -11.16 8.15 -1.35
C LEU A 313 -11.18 9.49 -2.09
N ASN A 314 -12.28 9.81 -2.79
CA ASN A 314 -12.47 11.04 -3.55
C ASN A 314 -13.45 12.03 -2.87
N ASP A 315 -13.78 11.83 -1.60
CA ASP A 315 -14.67 12.72 -0.82
C ASP A 315 -16.08 12.90 -1.42
N VAL A 316 -16.59 11.90 -2.15
CA VAL A 316 -17.93 11.90 -2.79
C VAL A 316 -18.81 10.75 -2.29
N GLU A 317 -18.54 10.29 -1.07
CA GLU A 317 -19.32 9.24 -0.41
C GLU A 317 -20.73 9.74 -0.04
N ASN A 318 -21.71 8.85 -0.16
CA ASN A 318 -23.05 9.05 0.38
C ASN A 318 -23.10 8.58 1.84
N GLU A 319 -23.67 9.35 2.75
CA GLU A 319 -23.81 9.01 4.18
C GLU A 319 -24.42 7.61 4.41
N LYS A 320 -25.34 7.17 3.55
CA LYS A 320 -25.96 5.83 3.63
C LYS A 320 -24.94 4.69 3.44
N ASN A 321 -23.82 4.95 2.77
CA ASN A 321 -22.79 3.97 2.46
C ASN A 321 -21.71 3.87 3.55
N ILE A 322 -21.77 4.72 4.59
CA ILE A 322 -20.73 4.83 5.63
C ILE A 322 -20.44 3.47 6.29
N LYS A 323 -21.50 2.73 6.65
CA LYS A 323 -21.40 1.42 7.31
C LYS A 323 -20.77 0.38 6.38
N THR A 324 -21.21 0.33 5.12
CA THR A 324 -20.66 -0.56 4.10
C THR A 324 -19.19 -0.27 3.86
N ARG A 325 -18.81 1.00 3.70
CA ARG A 325 -17.41 1.41 3.53
C ARG A 325 -16.55 1.08 4.75
N GLN A 326 -17.06 1.33 5.97
CA GLN A 326 -16.36 0.96 7.21
C GLN A 326 -16.08 -0.54 7.27
N TYR A 327 -17.05 -1.35 6.83
CA TYR A 327 -16.85 -2.80 6.71
C TYR A 327 -15.77 -3.12 5.66
N LEU A 328 -15.88 -2.56 4.45
CA LEU A 328 -14.95 -2.83 3.34
C LEU A 328 -13.50 -2.46 3.64
N LEU A 329 -13.26 -1.44 4.47
CA LEU A 329 -11.93 -0.99 4.88
C LEU A 329 -11.49 -1.53 6.25
N GLY A 330 -12.37 -2.25 6.95
CA GLY A 330 -12.08 -2.87 8.24
C GLY A 330 -11.41 -4.24 8.12
N ASN A 331 -11.16 -4.89 9.25
CA ASN A 331 -10.41 -6.16 9.33
C ASN A 331 -11.05 -7.33 8.55
N GLN A 332 -12.37 -7.32 8.38
CA GLN A 332 -13.11 -8.30 7.57
C GLN A 332 -13.35 -7.81 6.13
N GLY A 333 -12.83 -6.65 5.79
CA GLY A 333 -12.95 -6.03 4.49
C GLY A 333 -11.93 -6.53 3.47
N VAL A 334 -12.09 -6.07 2.23
CA VAL A 334 -11.34 -6.57 1.06
C VAL A 334 -9.82 -6.33 1.12
N LEU A 335 -9.41 -5.36 1.94
CA LEU A 335 -8.02 -4.96 2.10
C LEU A 335 -7.32 -5.61 3.30
N TRP A 336 -8.06 -6.29 4.18
CA TRP A 336 -7.49 -6.85 5.43
C TRP A 336 -7.82 -8.31 5.67
N TYR A 337 -8.83 -8.85 4.98
CA TYR A 337 -9.34 -10.19 5.28
C TYR A 337 -8.34 -11.30 4.95
N ARG A 338 -8.04 -12.16 5.93
CA ARG A 338 -7.03 -13.23 5.83
C ARG A 338 -7.60 -14.65 5.90
N GLY A 339 -8.92 -14.80 6.01
CA GLY A 339 -9.56 -16.12 6.13
C GLY A 339 -9.47 -17.01 4.88
N LEU A 340 -8.83 -16.53 3.79
CA LEU A 340 -8.52 -17.33 2.60
C LEU A 340 -7.16 -18.04 2.66
N ILE A 341 -6.36 -17.82 3.71
CA ILE A 341 -4.97 -18.32 3.81
C ILE A 341 -4.89 -19.45 4.83
N GLN A 342 -4.45 -20.64 4.40
CA GLN A 342 -4.25 -21.83 5.26
C GLN A 342 -2.78 -21.89 5.74
N ASP A 343 -2.42 -21.11 6.76
CA ASP A 343 -1.07 -21.10 7.34
C ASP A 343 -0.88 -22.01 8.57
N GLY A 344 -1.92 -22.77 8.94
CA GLY A 344 -1.93 -23.70 10.09
C GLY A 344 -2.02 -23.04 11.47
N SER A 345 -1.80 -21.73 11.56
CA SER A 345 -1.89 -20.94 12.81
C SER A 345 -3.24 -20.24 12.98
N ARG A 346 -3.94 -20.00 11.87
CA ARG A 346 -5.21 -19.26 11.83
C ARG A 346 -6.42 -20.12 12.20
N LYS A 347 -7.28 -19.54 13.04
CA LYS A 347 -8.57 -20.12 13.44
C LYS A 347 -9.75 -19.60 12.60
N ASP A 348 -9.56 -18.52 11.86
CA ASP A 348 -10.57 -17.80 11.08
C ASP A 348 -10.61 -18.19 9.59
N VAL A 349 -9.96 -19.30 9.24
CA VAL A 349 -9.92 -19.81 7.86
C VAL A 349 -11.28 -20.36 7.45
N ILE A 350 -11.77 -19.98 6.27
CA ILE A 350 -13.09 -20.42 5.79
C ILE A 350 -13.10 -21.89 5.38
N SER A 351 -14.30 -22.47 5.33
CA SER A 351 -14.52 -23.82 4.80
C SER A 351 -14.45 -23.86 3.27
N HIS A 352 -14.21 -25.04 2.70
CA HIS A 352 -14.33 -25.29 1.25
C HIS A 352 -15.73 -24.98 0.72
N PHE A 353 -16.77 -25.23 1.53
CA PHE A 353 -18.16 -24.92 1.18
C PHE A 353 -18.36 -23.41 1.01
N THR A 354 -17.89 -22.61 1.98
CA THR A 354 -17.95 -21.16 1.94
C THR A 354 -17.17 -20.61 0.75
N LEU A 355 -15.96 -21.12 0.50
CA LEU A 355 -15.17 -20.72 -0.66
C LEU A 355 -15.90 -21.03 -1.99
N ASN A 356 -16.52 -22.20 -2.13
CA ASN A 356 -17.28 -22.55 -3.33
C ASN A 356 -18.43 -21.57 -3.59
N ARG A 357 -19.11 -21.10 -2.54
CA ARG A 357 -20.15 -20.06 -2.67
C ARG A 357 -19.57 -18.73 -3.15
N LEU A 358 -18.43 -18.31 -2.60
CA LEU A 358 -17.73 -17.08 -3.05
C LEU A 358 -17.31 -17.19 -4.52
N LEU A 359 -16.68 -18.31 -4.90
CA LEU A 359 -16.23 -18.56 -6.28
C LEU A 359 -17.42 -18.52 -7.26
N ALA A 360 -18.56 -19.10 -6.87
CA ALA A 360 -19.78 -19.07 -7.66
C ALA A 360 -20.35 -17.64 -7.79
N PHE A 361 -20.46 -16.90 -6.69
CA PHE A 361 -21.01 -15.54 -6.67
C PHE A 361 -20.19 -14.56 -7.53
N TYR A 362 -18.85 -14.58 -7.41
CA TYR A 362 -17.97 -13.74 -8.23
C TYR A 362 -17.67 -14.33 -9.62
N ASN A 363 -18.23 -15.51 -9.92
CA ASN A 363 -18.03 -16.27 -11.15
C ASN A 363 -16.53 -16.39 -11.49
N THR A 364 -15.72 -16.81 -10.53
CA THR A 364 -14.26 -16.82 -10.65
C THR A 364 -13.70 -18.21 -10.44
N ARG A 365 -12.68 -18.55 -11.21
CA ARG A 365 -11.94 -19.81 -11.09
C ARG A 365 -11.06 -19.75 -9.85
N ALA A 366 -10.37 -18.66 -9.58
CA ALA A 366 -9.54 -18.55 -8.40
C ALA A 366 -9.37 -17.09 -7.96
N PHE A 367 -9.19 -16.90 -6.66
CA PHE A 367 -8.74 -15.64 -6.09
C PHE A 367 -7.21 -15.60 -6.06
N ILE A 368 -6.65 -14.49 -6.55
CA ILE A 368 -5.23 -14.18 -6.47
C ILE A 368 -5.09 -13.03 -5.47
N VAL A 369 -4.38 -13.29 -4.37
CA VAL A 369 -4.33 -12.42 -3.19
C VAL A 369 -2.89 -12.11 -2.77
N GLY A 370 -2.71 -11.05 -1.99
CA GLY A 370 -1.47 -10.67 -1.31
C GLY A 370 -1.67 -10.52 0.20
N HIS A 371 -1.15 -9.44 0.80
CA HIS A 371 -1.36 -9.02 2.21
C HIS A 371 -0.78 -9.94 3.31
N THR A 372 -0.78 -11.25 3.10
CA THR A 372 -0.24 -12.25 4.03
C THR A 372 1.09 -12.77 3.54
N GLU A 373 2.14 -12.53 4.32
CA GLU A 373 3.48 -12.91 3.90
C GLU A 373 3.66 -14.43 4.01
N VAL A 374 4.05 -15.04 2.89
CA VAL A 374 4.45 -16.44 2.80
C VAL A 374 5.88 -16.54 2.29
N ASP A 375 6.64 -17.54 2.73
CA ASP A 375 8.03 -17.73 2.29
C ASP A 375 8.14 -18.12 0.79
N SER A 376 7.04 -18.58 0.21
CA SER A 376 6.91 -18.83 -1.23
C SER A 376 5.46 -18.66 -1.66
N ILE A 377 5.25 -18.17 -2.88
CA ILE A 377 3.92 -18.10 -3.50
C ILE A 377 3.23 -19.45 -3.33
N SER A 378 2.07 -19.43 -2.70
CA SER A 378 1.38 -20.60 -2.19
C SER A 378 -0.04 -20.68 -2.73
N ALA A 379 -0.55 -21.89 -2.84
CA ALA A 379 -1.89 -22.14 -3.35
C ALA A 379 -2.67 -22.98 -2.34
N PHE A 380 -3.88 -22.52 -2.01
CA PHE A 380 -4.75 -23.10 -1.00
C PHE A 380 -6.05 -23.61 -1.64
N PHE A 381 -6.82 -24.40 -0.90
CA PHE A 381 -8.13 -24.92 -1.32
C PHE A 381 -8.12 -25.48 -2.75
N ASP A 382 -7.34 -26.53 -3.00
CA ASP A 382 -7.21 -27.13 -4.34
C ASP A 382 -6.80 -26.13 -5.44
N LYS A 383 -5.97 -25.13 -5.09
CA LYS A 383 -5.46 -24.07 -5.96
C LYS A 383 -6.54 -23.08 -6.44
N ARG A 384 -7.62 -22.96 -5.67
CA ARG A 384 -8.69 -21.98 -5.89
C ARG A 384 -8.42 -20.63 -5.20
N VAL A 385 -7.39 -20.58 -4.34
CA VAL A 385 -6.79 -19.34 -3.82
C VAL A 385 -5.28 -19.41 -4.04
N VAL A 386 -4.67 -18.35 -4.55
CA VAL A 386 -3.22 -18.24 -4.74
C VAL A 386 -2.73 -16.96 -4.08
N ASP A 387 -1.88 -17.10 -3.07
CA ASP A 387 -1.24 -16.00 -2.38
C ASP A 387 0.12 -15.69 -3.02
N VAL A 388 0.27 -14.45 -3.47
CA VAL A 388 1.46 -13.95 -4.18
C VAL A 388 2.34 -13.06 -3.30
N ASN A 389 1.99 -12.86 -2.02
CA ASN A 389 2.74 -11.96 -1.16
C ASN A 389 3.93 -12.65 -0.50
N ILE A 390 5.11 -12.30 -0.98
CA ILE A 390 6.38 -12.69 -0.37
C ILE A 390 6.98 -11.48 0.36
N PRO A 391 7.58 -11.68 1.55
CA PRO A 391 8.16 -10.60 2.34
C PRO A 391 9.42 -10.01 1.68
N LYS A 392 9.27 -8.99 0.83
CA LYS A 392 10.41 -8.43 0.06
C LYS A 392 11.55 -7.89 0.93
N ARG A 393 11.28 -7.44 2.15
CA ARG A 393 12.32 -7.02 3.12
C ARG A 393 13.24 -8.17 3.57
N LYS A 394 12.78 -9.43 3.49
CA LYS A 394 13.56 -10.61 3.87
C LYS A 394 14.44 -11.07 2.70
N LYS A 395 15.71 -10.62 2.69
CA LYS A 395 16.68 -10.85 1.58
C LYS A 395 17.02 -12.33 1.37
N ASP A 396 16.85 -13.16 2.38
CA ASP A 396 17.01 -14.62 2.34
C ASP A 396 15.89 -15.33 1.55
N ILE A 397 14.71 -14.73 1.49
CA ILE A 397 13.59 -15.26 0.70
C ILE A 397 13.72 -14.78 -0.73
N LYS A 398 13.78 -15.73 -1.67
CA LYS A 398 13.93 -15.45 -3.10
C LYS A 398 12.70 -14.74 -3.66
N GLU A 399 12.95 -13.71 -4.46
CA GLU A 399 11.90 -12.94 -5.14
C GLU A 399 11.15 -13.79 -6.17
N GLN A 400 9.83 -13.65 -6.19
CA GLN A 400 8.87 -14.48 -6.89
C GLN A 400 7.73 -13.64 -7.47
N GLY A 401 7.28 -14.02 -8.66
CA GLY A 401 6.04 -13.53 -9.26
C GLY A 401 5.20 -14.69 -9.79
N LEU A 402 3.92 -14.42 -10.02
CA LEU A 402 3.00 -15.39 -10.61
C LEU A 402 2.79 -15.06 -12.10
N MET A 403 3.07 -16.02 -12.97
CA MET A 403 2.76 -15.96 -14.39
C MET A 403 1.50 -16.77 -14.67
N ILE A 404 0.56 -16.20 -15.42
CA ILE A 404 -0.68 -16.84 -15.85
C ILE A 404 -0.73 -16.81 -17.38
N LYS A 405 -1.00 -17.95 -18.02
CA LYS A 405 -1.23 -18.06 -19.48
C LYS A 405 -2.34 -19.07 -19.73
N GLY A 406 -3.48 -18.60 -20.25
CA GLY A 406 -4.70 -19.41 -20.29
C GLY A 406 -5.10 -19.86 -18.88
N ASP A 407 -5.27 -21.16 -18.67
CA ASP A 407 -5.61 -21.76 -17.37
C ASP A 407 -4.41 -22.17 -16.51
N LYS A 408 -3.19 -21.91 -16.99
CA LYS A 408 -1.96 -22.40 -16.38
C LYS A 408 -1.29 -21.30 -15.56
N LEU A 409 -0.79 -21.68 -14.38
CA LEU A 409 -0.14 -20.80 -13.41
C LEU A 409 1.29 -21.30 -13.13
N TRP A 410 2.26 -20.40 -13.15
CA TRP A 410 3.65 -20.68 -12.83
C TRP A 410 4.16 -19.69 -11.80
N ILE A 411 4.84 -20.20 -10.79
CA ILE A 411 5.69 -19.38 -9.93
C ILE A 411 7.01 -19.20 -10.67
N VAL A 412 7.39 -17.94 -10.81
CA VAL A 412 8.57 -17.52 -11.55
C VAL A 412 9.48 -16.74 -10.61
N TYR A 413 10.77 -17.05 -10.67
CA TYR A 413 11.77 -16.44 -9.80
C TYR A 413 12.55 -15.36 -10.55
N ASP A 414 13.25 -14.54 -9.78
CA ASP A 414 14.10 -13.47 -10.29
C ASP A 414 15.31 -13.98 -11.11
N PHE A 415 15.90 -15.14 -10.81
CA PHE A 415 17.06 -15.65 -11.55
C PHE A 415 16.72 -16.78 -12.56
N GLN A 416 17.46 -16.82 -13.67
CA GLN A 416 17.15 -17.58 -14.90
C GLN A 416 16.61 -19.02 -14.72
N LYS A 417 15.59 -19.33 -15.54
CA LYS A 417 15.04 -20.65 -15.93
C LYS A 417 14.27 -21.50 -14.92
N LYS A 418 14.27 -21.24 -13.61
CA LYS A 418 13.46 -22.06 -12.69
C LYS A 418 12.01 -21.55 -12.66
N ARG A 419 11.07 -22.40 -13.08
CA ARG A 419 9.62 -22.19 -12.94
C ARG A 419 9.05 -23.36 -12.16
N ARG A 420 8.23 -23.09 -11.16
CA ARG A 420 7.45 -24.13 -10.48
C ARG A 420 6.01 -24.07 -10.99
N PHE A 421 5.50 -25.18 -11.52
CA PHE A 421 4.14 -25.24 -12.05
C PHE A 421 3.13 -25.42 -10.91
N ILE A 422 2.06 -24.63 -10.92
CA ILE A 422 0.90 -24.87 -10.07
C ILE A 422 -0.07 -25.73 -10.88
N ASN A 423 -0.02 -27.05 -10.66
CA ASN A 423 -0.77 -28.00 -11.50
C ASN A 423 -2.26 -28.02 -11.15
N TYR A 424 -3.15 -27.52 -12.00
CA TYR A 424 -4.59 -27.66 -11.79
C TYR A 424 -5.05 -29.08 -12.14
N LYS A 425 -5.41 -29.89 -11.13
CA LYS A 425 -6.32 -31.02 -11.38
C LYS A 425 -7.72 -30.44 -11.39
N VAL A 426 -8.30 -30.26 -12.57
CA VAL A 426 -9.74 -29.98 -12.67
C VAL A 426 -10.45 -31.27 -12.30
N SER A 427 -10.89 -31.42 -11.04
CA SER A 427 -11.94 -32.40 -10.74
C SER A 427 -13.23 -31.84 -11.32
N CYS A 428 -13.53 -32.25 -12.55
CA CYS A 428 -14.80 -31.99 -13.18
C CYS A 428 -15.86 -32.88 -12.49
N SER A 429 -16.21 -32.59 -11.25
CA SER A 429 -17.46 -33.10 -10.68
C SER A 429 -18.55 -32.22 -11.27
N ARG A 430 -19.14 -32.67 -12.38
CA ARG A 430 -20.46 -32.20 -12.81
C ARG A 430 -21.39 -32.33 -11.62
N PHE A 431 -21.69 -31.22 -10.95
CA PHE A 431 -22.85 -31.15 -10.08
C PHE A 431 -24.06 -31.24 -11.02
N LYS A 432 -24.62 -32.44 -11.14
CA LYS A 432 -26.00 -32.60 -11.58
C LYS A 432 -26.85 -32.03 -10.44
N TRP A 433 -27.63 -31.00 -10.78
CA TRP A 433 -28.69 -30.46 -9.93
C TRP A 433 -29.75 -31.51 -9.69
#